data_AF-A0A388TM89-F1
#
_entry.id   AF-A0A388TM89-F1
#
_cell.length_a   1.000
_cell.length_b   1.000
_cell.length_c   1.000
_cell.angle_alpha   90.00
_cell.angle_beta   90.00
_cell.angle_gamma   90.00
#
_symmetry.space_group_name_H-M   'P 1'
#
loop_
_entity.id
_entity.type
_entity.pdbx_description
1 polymer ?
#
loop_
_entity_poly.entity_id
_entity_poly.type
_entity_poly.pdbx_seq_one_letter_code
_entity_poly.pdbx_strand_id
1 'polypeptide(L)'
;MQTAELQRYKAIADGRSFSFESVFSTTAKLEFLKFAQTQDYLITAIYIVTKNPQININRIHERVLSGGHDVPKAKIISRYYKSLKLMHSCLEVADNFFLFDNSGEKPKKPQLVLEKHHQKIILS
;
A
#
# COMPACT_ATOMS: atom_id res chain seq x y z
N MET A 1 -13.85 -11.92 3.52
CA MET A 1 -13.37 -10.60 3.00
C MET A 1 -14.38 -9.47 3.24
N GLN A 2 -15.71 -9.71 3.17
CA GLN A 2 -16.75 -8.72 3.51
C GLN A 2 -16.68 -8.15 4.94
N THR A 3 -16.24 -8.95 5.92
CA THR A 3 -16.19 -8.51 7.34
C THR A 3 -15.20 -7.37 7.57
N ALA A 4 -14.00 -7.45 6.99
CA ALA A 4 -12.98 -6.40 7.15
C ALA A 4 -13.39 -5.10 6.45
N GLU A 5 -14.17 -5.18 5.38
CA GLU A 5 -14.72 -4.00 4.72
C GLU A 5 -15.80 -3.33 5.54
N LEU A 6 -16.77 -4.11 6.02
CA LEU A 6 -17.81 -3.61 6.92
C LEU A 6 -17.21 -2.97 8.18
N GLN A 7 -16.17 -3.57 8.75
CA GLN A 7 -15.47 -3.01 9.91
C GLN A 7 -14.85 -1.64 9.63
N ARG A 8 -14.30 -1.41 8.43
CA ARG A 8 -13.73 -0.10 8.04
C ARG A 8 -14.82 0.96 7.89
N TYR A 9 -15.91 0.64 7.20
CA TYR A 9 -17.05 1.58 7.08
C TYR A 9 -17.68 1.86 8.44
N LYS A 10 -17.80 0.85 9.30
CA LYS A 10 -18.26 1.05 10.68
C LYS A 10 -17.31 1.93 11.48
N ALA A 11 -15.99 1.76 11.35
CA ALA A 11 -15.02 2.62 12.02
C ALA A 11 -15.17 4.08 11.58
N ILE A 12 -15.37 4.33 10.28
CA ILE A 12 -15.69 5.66 9.74
C ILE A 12 -16.96 6.22 10.41
N ALA A 13 -18.06 5.46 10.38
CA ALA A 13 -19.33 5.88 10.95
C ALA A 13 -19.26 6.14 12.48
N ASP A 14 -18.40 5.41 13.19
CA ASP A 14 -18.18 5.57 14.62
C ASP A 14 -17.14 6.69 14.94
N GLY A 15 -16.55 7.36 13.95
CA GLY A 15 -15.49 8.36 14.16
C GLY A 15 -14.18 7.81 14.74
N ARG A 16 -13.91 6.51 14.57
CA ARG A 16 -12.75 5.83 15.17
C ARG A 16 -11.59 5.71 14.19
N SER A 17 -10.39 6.02 14.66
CA SER A 17 -9.16 5.75 13.91
C SER A 17 -8.97 4.25 13.66
N PHE A 18 -8.44 3.91 12.48
CA PHE A 18 -8.14 2.53 12.09
C PHE A 18 -6.99 2.49 11.08
N SER A 19 -6.41 1.32 10.89
CA SER A 19 -5.44 1.04 9.82
C SER A 19 -5.84 -0.24 9.08
N PHE A 20 -5.40 -0.37 7.83
CA PHE A 20 -5.59 -1.60 7.06
C PHE A 20 -4.47 -1.77 6.04
N GLU A 21 -4.14 -3.02 5.74
CA GLU A 21 -3.20 -3.38 4.69
C GLU A 21 -3.94 -3.76 3.41
N SER A 22 -3.37 -3.40 2.27
CA SER A 22 -3.85 -3.82 0.96
C SER A 22 -2.71 -3.82 -0.04
N VAL A 23 -2.81 -4.69 -1.06
CA VAL A 23 -1.91 -4.64 -2.23
C VAL A 23 -2.18 -3.42 -3.12
N PHE A 24 -3.30 -2.71 -2.89
CA PHE A 24 -3.67 -1.49 -3.61
C PHE A 24 -3.73 -1.63 -5.14
N SER A 25 -4.05 -2.84 -5.63
CA SER A 25 -4.07 -3.16 -7.07
C SER A 25 -5.44 -3.01 -7.75
N THR A 26 -6.40 -2.37 -7.09
CA THR A 26 -7.78 -2.17 -7.58
C THR A 26 -8.30 -0.81 -7.11
N THR A 27 -9.13 -0.14 -7.90
CA THR A 27 -9.69 1.18 -7.60
C THR A 27 -10.55 1.20 -6.34
N ALA A 28 -11.16 0.08 -5.93
CA ALA A 28 -12.03 0.01 -4.75
C ALA A 28 -11.38 0.58 -3.46
N LYS A 29 -10.06 0.47 -3.29
CA LYS A 29 -9.37 1.05 -2.13
C LYS A 29 -9.06 2.53 -2.28
N LEU A 30 -8.82 2.99 -3.50
CA LEU A 30 -8.71 4.42 -3.78
C LEU A 30 -10.05 5.13 -3.52
N GLU A 31 -11.16 4.56 -3.99
CA GLU A 31 -12.49 5.12 -3.75
C GLU A 31 -12.85 5.11 -2.25
N PHE A 32 -12.44 4.09 -1.51
CA PHE A 32 -12.57 4.08 -0.05
C PHE A 32 -11.79 5.21 0.64
N LEU A 33 -10.55 5.48 0.20
CA LEU A 33 -9.76 6.60 0.75
C LEU A 33 -10.41 7.95 0.44
N LYS A 34 -10.89 8.16 -0.79
CA LYS A 34 -11.63 9.37 -1.16
C LYS A 34 -12.88 9.54 -0.29
N PHE A 35 -13.63 8.45 -0.07
CA PHE A 35 -14.78 8.48 0.83
C PHE A 35 -14.38 8.84 2.26
N ALA A 36 -13.32 8.27 2.82
CA ALA A 36 -12.85 8.63 4.16
C ALA A 36 -12.49 10.12 4.26
N GLN A 37 -11.87 10.69 3.20
CA GLN A 37 -11.55 12.12 3.13
C GLN A 37 -12.80 13.00 3.18
N THR A 38 -13.91 12.59 2.54
CA THR A 38 -15.19 13.34 2.64
C THR A 38 -15.87 13.20 4.00
N GLN A 39 -15.34 12.37 4.89
CA GLN A 39 -15.80 12.19 6.28
C GLN A 39 -14.81 12.80 7.29
N ASP A 40 -13.98 13.77 6.84
CA ASP A 40 -13.01 14.51 7.65
C ASP A 40 -11.90 13.64 8.29
N TYR A 41 -11.59 12.48 7.71
CA TYR A 41 -10.45 11.67 8.15
C TYR A 41 -9.13 12.20 7.59
N LEU A 42 -8.12 12.25 8.46
CA LEU A 42 -6.72 12.39 8.07
C LEU A 42 -6.17 11.05 7.55
N ILE A 43 -5.71 11.03 6.30
CA ILE A 43 -5.23 9.84 5.62
C ILE A 43 -3.71 9.83 5.65
N THR A 44 -3.14 8.84 6.34
CA THR A 44 -1.70 8.53 6.28
C THR A 44 -1.48 7.24 5.51
N ALA A 45 -0.73 7.31 4.41
CA ALA A 45 -0.40 6.19 3.55
C ALA A 45 1.09 5.85 3.65
N ILE A 46 1.39 4.58 3.94
CA ILE A 46 2.74 4.02 3.88
C ILE A 46 2.77 3.07 2.68
N TYR A 47 3.48 3.47 1.63
CA TYR A 47 3.59 2.70 0.39
C TYR A 47 4.99 2.10 0.29
N ILE A 48 5.07 0.76 0.21
CA ILE A 48 6.33 0.03 0.11
C ILE A 48 6.42 -0.59 -1.28
N VAL A 49 7.52 -0.31 -1.98
CA VAL A 49 7.77 -0.77 -3.34
C VAL A 49 9.12 -1.45 -3.45
N THR A 50 9.34 -2.14 -4.57
CA THR A 50 10.63 -2.67 -4.99
C THR A 50 10.86 -2.23 -6.43
N LYS A 51 12.10 -2.03 -6.87
CA LYS A 51 12.47 -1.58 -8.21
C LYS A 51 12.00 -2.51 -9.34
N ASN A 52 11.75 -3.79 -9.04
CA ASN A 52 11.35 -4.79 -10.01
C ASN A 52 10.46 -5.88 -9.36
N PRO A 53 9.35 -6.31 -10.00
CA PRO A 53 8.48 -7.37 -9.47
C PRO A 53 9.19 -8.71 -9.26
N GLN A 54 10.32 -8.96 -9.92
CA GLN A 54 11.15 -10.15 -9.73
C GLN A 54 11.66 -10.28 -8.29
N ILE A 55 11.91 -9.16 -7.61
CA ILE A 55 12.29 -9.15 -6.19
C ILE A 55 11.18 -9.75 -5.34
N ASN A 56 9.92 -9.37 -5.62
CA ASN A 56 8.75 -9.91 -4.92
C ASN A 56 8.54 -11.40 -5.24
N ILE A 57 8.75 -11.81 -6.49
CA ILE A 57 8.68 -13.21 -6.91
C ILE A 57 9.70 -14.05 -6.13
N ASN A 58 10.96 -13.62 -6.07
CA ASN A 58 12.03 -14.32 -5.38
C ASN A 58 11.73 -14.42 -3.88
N ARG A 59 11.30 -13.32 -3.24
CA ARG A 59 10.95 -13.31 -1.81
C ARG A 59 9.74 -14.18 -1.48
N ILE A 60 8.74 -14.26 -2.37
CA ILE A 60 7.61 -15.17 -2.20
C ILE A 60 8.09 -16.62 -2.32
N HIS A 61 8.95 -16.93 -3.29
CA HIS A 61 9.53 -18.25 -3.45
C HIS A 61 10.31 -18.70 -2.20
N GLU A 62 11.20 -17.86 -1.67
CA GLU A 62 11.90 -18.13 -0.40
C GLU A 62 10.93 -18.39 0.76
N ARG A 63 9.85 -17.62 0.85
CA ARG A 63 8.84 -17.78 1.89
C ARG A 63 8.07 -19.09 1.73
N VAL A 64 7.76 -19.50 0.49
CA VAL A 64 7.12 -20.79 0.20
C VAL A 64 8.02 -21.95 0.61
N LEU A 65 9.31 -21.88 0.30
CA LEU A 65 10.30 -22.87 0.76
C LEU A 65 10.36 -22.95 2.29
N SER A 66 10.04 -21.85 2.99
CA SER A 66 9.95 -21.77 4.45
C SER A 66 8.55 -22.08 5.01
N GLY A 67 7.65 -22.68 4.22
CA GLY A 67 6.30 -23.10 4.65
C GLY A 67 5.18 -22.07 4.45
N GLY A 68 5.43 -20.97 3.72
CA GLY A 68 4.44 -19.94 3.42
C GLY A 68 3.51 -20.26 2.24
N HIS A 69 2.50 -19.42 2.02
CA HIS A 69 1.57 -19.55 0.90
C HIS A 69 2.16 -19.05 -0.43
N ASP A 70 1.95 -19.86 -1.48
CA ASP A 70 2.36 -19.55 -2.85
C ASP A 70 1.37 -18.61 -3.57
N VAL A 71 1.88 -17.81 -4.49
CA VAL A 71 1.09 -16.90 -5.31
C VAL A 71 1.57 -16.97 -6.76
N PRO A 72 0.69 -17.22 -7.75
CA PRO A 72 1.10 -17.31 -9.15
C PRO A 72 1.89 -16.07 -9.62
N LYS A 73 3.02 -16.29 -10.30
CA LYS A 73 3.91 -15.22 -10.79
C LYS A 73 3.18 -14.15 -11.60
N ALA A 74 2.29 -14.55 -12.51
CA ALA A 74 1.48 -13.64 -13.31
C ALA A 74 0.60 -12.70 -12.45
N LYS A 75 0.07 -13.21 -11.32
CA LYS A 75 -0.73 -12.43 -10.37
C LYS A 75 0.14 -11.44 -9.60
N ILE A 76 1.36 -11.80 -9.24
CA ILE A 76 2.34 -10.91 -8.59
C ILE A 76 2.68 -9.74 -9.53
N ILE A 77 3.05 -10.05 -10.77
CA ILE A 77 3.41 -9.05 -11.79
C ILE A 77 2.23 -8.12 -12.09
N SER A 78 1.03 -8.68 -12.31
CA SER A 78 -0.17 -7.88 -12.58
C SER A 78 -0.49 -6.93 -11.42
N ARG A 79 -0.42 -7.41 -10.18
CA ARG A 79 -0.69 -6.59 -8.99
C ARG A 79 0.35 -5.49 -8.80
N TYR A 80 1.63 -5.78 -9.05
CA TYR A 80 2.71 -4.81 -8.96
C TYR A 80 2.45 -3.58 -9.83
N TYR A 81 2.19 -3.78 -11.13
CA TYR A 81 1.95 -2.66 -12.05
C TYR A 81 0.62 -1.96 -11.79
N LYS A 82 -0.44 -2.70 -11.43
CA LYS A 82 -1.72 -2.08 -11.05
C LYS A 82 -1.59 -1.19 -9.82
N SER A 83 -0.84 -1.64 -8.81
CA SER A 83 -0.57 -0.85 -7.61
C SER A 83 0.21 0.42 -7.92
N LEU A 84 1.30 0.31 -8.70
CA LEU A 84 2.08 1.46 -9.14
C LEU A 84 1.23 2.50 -9.88
N LYS A 85 0.32 2.04 -10.76
CA LYS A 85 -0.57 2.93 -11.51
C LYS A 85 -1.53 3.72 -10.59
N LEU A 86 -1.93 3.14 -9.46
CA LEU A 86 -2.82 3.78 -8.48
C LEU A 86 -2.06 4.60 -7.43
N MET A 87 -0.74 4.40 -7.31
CA MET A 87 0.11 5.07 -6.32
C MET A 87 0.04 6.60 -6.42
N HIS A 88 0.05 7.15 -7.65
CA HIS A 88 -0.05 8.61 -7.84
C HIS A 88 -1.36 9.17 -7.27
N SER A 89 -2.49 8.54 -7.55
CA SER A 89 -3.78 8.96 -6.99
C SER A 89 -3.85 8.76 -5.47
N CYS A 90 -3.15 7.77 -4.92
CA CYS A 90 -3.02 7.62 -3.47
C CYS A 90 -2.20 8.76 -2.86
N LEU A 91 -1.10 9.17 -3.52
CA LEU A 91 -0.29 10.32 -3.12
C LEU A 91 -1.11 11.61 -3.12
N GLU A 92 -2.00 11.81 -4.09
CA GLU A 92 -2.89 12.98 -4.14
C GLU A 92 -3.90 12.99 -2.99
N VAL A 93 -4.58 11.86 -2.76
CA VAL A 93 -5.65 11.73 -1.74
C VAL A 93 -5.11 11.75 -0.31
N ALA A 94 -3.93 11.18 -0.05
CA ALA A 94 -3.40 11.08 1.31
C ALA A 94 -2.87 12.43 1.84
N ASP A 95 -3.20 12.77 3.08
CA ASP A 95 -2.64 13.94 3.77
C ASP A 95 -1.14 13.76 4.04
N ASN A 96 -0.77 12.56 4.52
CA ASN A 96 0.62 12.15 4.68
C ASN A 96 0.89 10.92 3.81
N PHE A 97 1.97 10.94 3.04
CA PHE A 97 2.36 9.83 2.18
C PHE A 97 3.84 9.55 2.32
N PHE A 98 4.20 8.28 2.57
CA PHE A 98 5.59 7.85 2.66
C PHE A 98 5.84 6.73 1.66
N LEU A 99 6.81 6.94 0.76
CA LEU A 99 7.26 5.96 -0.21
C LEU A 99 8.58 5.35 0.26
N PHE A 100 8.58 4.03 0.45
CA PHE A 100 9.78 3.28 0.79
C PHE A 100 10.19 2.34 -0.34
N ASP A 101 11.46 2.39 -0.73
CA ASP A 101 12.09 1.36 -1.55
C ASP A 101 12.64 0.24 -0.68
N ASN A 102 12.14 -0.96 -0.89
CA ASN A 102 12.56 -2.19 -0.23
C ASN A 102 13.30 -3.14 -1.19
N SER A 103 14.03 -2.60 -2.17
CA SER A 103 14.81 -3.38 -3.15
C SER A 103 16.11 -3.97 -2.61
N GLY A 104 16.59 -3.49 -1.47
CA GLY A 104 17.84 -3.97 -0.88
C GLY A 104 17.81 -5.46 -0.53
N GLU A 105 18.99 -6.09 -0.58
CA GLU A 105 19.18 -7.44 -0.06
C GLU A 105 19.00 -7.44 1.47
N LYS A 106 18.26 -8.42 1.98
CA LYS A 106 18.07 -8.56 3.44
C LYS A 106 19.45 -8.79 4.08
N PRO A 107 19.74 -8.18 5.26
CA PRO A 107 18.83 -7.50 6.17
C PRO A 107 18.82 -5.95 6.04
N LYS A 108 18.83 -5.37 4.84
CA LYS A 108 18.69 -3.91 4.68
C LYS A 108 17.27 -3.45 5.01
N LYS A 109 17.17 -2.36 5.78
CA LYS A 109 15.90 -1.64 6.04
C LYS A 109 15.40 -0.99 4.74
N PRO A 110 14.07 -0.88 4.53
CA PRO A 110 13.53 -0.07 3.45
C PRO A 110 14.04 1.38 3.54
N GLN A 111 14.36 1.97 2.40
CA GLN A 111 14.85 3.35 2.29
C GLN A 111 13.68 4.28 1.98
N LEU A 112 13.55 5.39 2.72
CA LEU A 112 12.60 6.43 2.38
C LEU A 112 13.07 7.10 1.08
N VAL A 113 12.15 7.25 0.13
CA VAL A 113 12.41 7.85 -1.19
C VAL A 113 11.67 9.18 -1.34
N LEU A 114 10.44 9.22 -0.83
CA LEU A 114 9.57 10.39 -0.92
C LEU A 114 8.70 10.44 0.32
N GLU A 115 8.57 11.64 0.87
CA GLU A 115 7.56 11.94 1.87
C GLU A 115 6.72 13.16 1.44
N LYS A 116 5.42 13.08 1.73
CA LYS A 116 4.47 14.17 1.58
C LYS A 116 3.88 14.46 2.95
N HIS A 117 3.90 15.73 3.33
CA HIS A 117 3.20 16.26 4.50
C HIS A 117 2.25 17.37 4.05
N HIS A 118 0.95 17.14 4.15
CA HIS A 118 -0.08 18.00 3.59
C HIS A 118 0.18 18.33 2.11
N GLN A 119 0.49 19.58 1.75
CA GLN A 119 0.77 19.96 0.35
C GLN A 119 2.26 19.98 0.00
N LYS A 120 3.15 19.68 0.96
CA LYS A 120 4.59 19.73 0.77
C LYS A 120 5.13 18.34 0.45
N ILE A 121 5.85 18.22 -0.67
CA ILE A 121 6.57 17.00 -1.07
C ILE A 121 8.06 17.21 -0.83
N ILE A 122 8.72 16.21 -0.27
CA ILE A 122 10.16 16.16 0.00
C ILE A 122 10.70 14.88 -0.63
N LEU A 123 11.75 15.02 -1.43
CA LEU A 123 12.53 13.89 -1.95
C LEU A 123 13.68 13.63 -0.99
N SER A 124 13.89 12.35 -0.63
CA SER A 124 14.94 11.91 0.30
C SER A 124 16.18 11.38 -0.41
#